data_AF-A0AAE1MJB1-F1
#
_entry.id   AF-A0AAE1MJB1-F1
#
_cell.length_a   1.000
_cell.length_b   1.000
_cell.length_c   1.000
_cell.angle_alpha   90.00
_cell.angle_beta   90.00
_cell.angle_gamma   90.00
#
_symmetry.space_group_name_H-M   'P 1'
#
loop_
_entity.id
_entity.type
_entity.pdbx_description
1 polymer ?
#
loop_
_entity_poly.entity_id
_entity_poly.type
_entity_poly.pdbx_seq_one_letter_code
_entity_poly.pdbx_strand_id
1 'polypeptide(L)' 'MNSKTDKLVKRITMVATVTASYFLLTADYGPEPNVLDPIKRGILSAENSVKDYIFGSKVETQESKLVKSDSNKEHP' A
#
# COMPACT_ATOMS: atom_id res chain seq x y z
N MET A 1 37.81 9.44 -26.03
CA MET A 1 36.53 9.12 -25.36
C MET A 1 36.54 7.64 -25.01
N ASN A 2 36.09 7.26 -23.81
CA ASN A 2 36.18 5.87 -23.35
C ASN A 2 34.95 5.08 -23.83
N SER A 3 35.17 4.20 -24.81
CA SER A 3 34.10 3.44 -25.47
C SER A 3 33.29 2.54 -24.53
N LYS A 4 33.85 2.14 -23.37
CA LYS A 4 33.12 1.39 -22.34
C LYS A 4 32.18 2.29 -21.57
N THR A 5 32.65 3.49 -21.22
CA THR A 5 31.84 4.52 -20.55
C THR A 5 30.69 4.97 -21.45
N ASP A 6 30.94 5.22 -22.73
CA ASP A 6 29.91 5.66 -23.68
C ASP A 6 28.77 4.62 -23.84
N LYS A 7 29.12 3.32 -23.86
CA LYS A 7 28.13 2.23 -23.89
C LYS A 7 27.32 2.14 -22.60
N LEU A 8 27.96 2.34 -21.45
CA LEU A 8 27.30 2.33 -20.15
C LEU A 8 26.30 3.48 -20.03
N VAL A 9 26.75 4.70 -20.34
CA VAL A 9 25.91 5.90 -20.33
C VAL A 9 24.69 5.69 -21.23
N LYS A 10 24.88 5.21 -22.46
CA LYS A 10 23.77 4.98 -23.40
C LYS A 10 22.71 4.02 -22.84
N ARG A 11 23.13 2.95 -22.16
CA ARG A 11 22.20 1.99 -21.51
C ARG A 11 21.46 2.63 -20.34
N ILE A 12 22.19 3.33 -19.47
CA ILE A 12 21.59 4.01 -18.32
C ILE A 12 20.60 5.06 -18.78
N THR A 13 20.96 5.88 -19.77
CA THR A 13 20.05 6.88 -20.35
C THR A 13 18.79 6.22 -20.89
N MET A 14 18.90 5.13 -21.66
CA MET A 14 17.71 4.43 -22.18
C MET A 14 16.80 3.92 -21.06
N VAL A 15 17.36 3.27 -20.03
CA VAL A 15 16.59 2.77 -18.89
C VAL A 15 15.96 3.92 -18.10
N ALA A 16 16.75 4.96 -17.81
CA ALA A 16 16.29 6.15 -17.09
C ALA A 16 15.17 6.86 -17.84
N THR A 17 15.27 6.99 -19.16
CA THR A 17 14.19 7.55 -19.99
C THR A 17 12.93 6.72 -19.90
N VAL A 18 13.00 5.39 -20.01
CA VAL A 18 11.81 4.52 -19.90
C VAL A 18 11.17 4.63 -18.50
N THR A 19 11.98 4.57 -17.45
CA THR A 19 11.51 4.70 -16.07
C THR A 19 10.90 6.08 -15.80
N ALA A 20 11.56 7.16 -16.24
CA ALA A 20 11.04 8.52 -16.09
C ALA A 20 9.73 8.71 -16.88
N SER A 21 9.66 8.19 -18.11
CA SER A 21 8.42 8.23 -18.90
C SER A 21 7.28 7.46 -18.22
N TYR A 22 7.56 6.28 -17.65
CA TYR A 22 6.56 5.54 -16.88
C TYR A 22 6.08 6.33 -15.66
N PHE A 23 7.01 6.92 -14.89
CA PHE A 23 6.67 7.74 -13.73
C PHE A 23 5.90 9.01 -14.09
N LEU A 24 6.30 9.73 -15.14
CA LEU A 24 5.58 10.94 -15.59
C LEU A 24 4.20 10.59 -16.15
N LEU A 25 4.08 9.50 -16.90
CA LEU A 25 2.80 9.05 -17.43
C LEU A 25 1.85 8.59 -16.32
N THR A 26 2.38 7.98 -15.24
CA THR A 26 1.60 7.55 -14.09
C THR A 26 1.50 8.62 -12.99
N ALA A 27 2.16 9.78 -13.16
CA ALA A 27 2.21 10.84 -12.14
C ALA A 27 0.82 11.42 -11.85
N ASP A 28 -0.02 11.55 -12.89
CA ASP A 28 -1.39 12.06 -12.76
C ASP A 28 -2.40 10.98 -12.33
N TYR A 29 -2.02 9.69 -12.38
CA TYR A 29 -2.91 8.56 -12.05
C TYR A 29 -2.83 8.15 -10.58
N GLY A 30 -1.89 8.70 -9.81
CA GLY A 30 -1.65 8.32 -8.42
C GLY A 30 -1.11 6.90 -8.28
N PRO A 31 -0.50 6.55 -7.14
CA PRO A 31 -0.06 5.19 -6.90
C PRO A 31 -1.25 4.23 -6.94
N GLU A 32 -1.24 3.28 -7.88
CA GLU A 32 -2.26 2.24 -7.97
C GLU A 32 -2.27 1.46 -6.64
N PRO A 33 -3.40 1.41 -5.92
CA PRO A 33 -3.43 0.94 -4.53
C PRO A 33 -3.15 -0.56 -4.37
N ASN A 34 -3.01 -1.33 -5.44
CA ASN A 34 -3.16 -2.78 -5.37
C ASN A 34 -1.87 -3.60 -5.35
N VAL A 35 -0.70 -3.02 -5.61
CA VAL A 35 0.54 -3.81 -5.69
C VAL A 35 1.30 -3.92 -4.36
N LEU A 36 1.23 -2.89 -3.51
CA LEU A 36 1.93 -2.85 -2.22
C LEU A 36 0.99 -2.95 -1.01
N ASP A 37 -0.32 -2.96 -1.24
CA ASP A 37 -1.33 -3.06 -0.18
C ASP A 37 -1.15 -4.29 0.72
N PRO A 38 -0.90 -5.50 0.19
CA PRO A 38 -0.66 -6.67 1.04
C PRO A 38 0.59 -6.53 1.92
N ILE A 39 1.66 -5.93 1.38
CA ILE A 39 2.91 -5.72 2.10
C ILE A 39 2.71 -4.65 3.20
N LYS A 40 2.04 -3.54 2.87
CA LYS A 40 1.71 -2.47 3.80
C LYS A 40 0.83 -2.98 4.95
N ARG A 41 -0.18 -3.80 4.64
CA ARG A 41 -1.03 -4.45 5.65
C ARG A 41 -0.24 -5.43 6.52
N GLY A 42 0.67 -6.19 5.93
CA GLY A 42 1.57 -7.10 6.67
C GLY A 42 2.45 -6.36 7.68
N ILE A 43 3.06 -5.25 7.26
CA ILE A 43 3.92 -4.41 8.13
C ILE A 43 3.09 -3.79 9.25
N LEU A 44 1.92 -3.21 8.95
CA LEU A 44 1.04 -2.62 9.97
C LEU A 44 0.53 -3.67 10.97
N SER A 45 0.20 -4.87 10.51
CA SER A 45 -0.21 -5.98 11.38
C SER A 45 0.92 -6.44 12.29
N ALA A 46 2.14 -6.54 11.78
CA ALA A 46 3.32 -6.89 12.57
C ALA A 46 3.64 -5.81 13.62
N GLU A 47 3.55 -4.53 13.25
CA GLU A 47 3.71 -3.43 14.21
C GLU A 47 2.68 -3.49 15.35
N ASN A 48 1.41 -3.76 15.03
CA ASN A 48 0.37 -3.87 16.05
C ASN A 48 0.57 -5.11 16.92
N SER A 49 0.93 -6.25 16.34
CA SER A 49 1.21 -7.48 17.11
C SER A 49 2.40 -7.32 18.07
N VAL A 50 3.45 -6.63 17.65
CA VAL A 50 4.59 -6.32 18.53
C VAL A 50 4.21 -5.31 19.61
N LYS A 51 3.41 -4.30 19.28
CA LYS A 51 2.87 -3.36 20.29
C LYS A 51 2.03 -4.09 21.32
N ASP A 52 1.15 -5.00 20.90
CA ASP A 52 0.31 -5.80 21.81
C ASP A 52 1.14 -6.77 22.67
N TYR A 53 2.23 -7.30 22.12
CA TYR A 53 3.16 -8.18 22.84
C TYR A 53 4.00 -7.43 23.90
N ILE A 54 4.45 -6.21 23.60
CA ILE A 54 5.31 -5.41 24.49
C ILE A 54 4.49 -4.63 25.54
N PHE A 55 3.32 -4.09 25.18
CA PHE A 55 2.50 -3.28 26.08
C PHE A 55 1.45 -4.10 26.86
N GLY A 56 1.29 -5.39 26.54
CA GLY A 56 0.24 -6.25 27.09
C GLY A 56 -1.12 -5.90 26.49
N SER A 57 -1.85 -6.91 25.98
CA SER A 57 -3.14 -6.68 25.33
C SER A 57 -4.15 -6.07 26.31
N LYS A 58 -4.45 -4.79 26.13
CA LYS A 58 -5.49 -4.13 26.89
C LYS A 58 -6.84 -4.37 26.19
N VAL A 59 -7.55 -5.38 26.69
CA VAL A 59 -9.02 -5.53 26.74
C VAL A 59 -9.74 -5.91 25.43
N GLU A 60 -10.10 -7.19 25.40
CA GLU A 60 -11.29 -7.78 24.80
C GLU A 60 -12.58 -7.00 25.17
N THR A 61 -13.35 -6.53 24.19
CA THR A 61 -14.84 -6.42 24.14
C THR A 61 -15.28 -5.35 23.13
N GLN A 62 -15.61 -5.75 21.90
CA GLN A 62 -16.78 -5.27 21.14
C GLN A 62 -16.91 -6.01 19.79
N GLU A 63 -17.13 -7.33 19.83
CA GLU A 63 -17.61 -8.12 18.69
C GLU A 63 -19.12 -8.43 18.78
N SER A 64 -19.87 -7.80 19.70
CA SER A 64 -21.27 -8.19 19.94
C SER A 64 -22.22 -7.01 20.16
N LYS A 65 -22.30 -6.07 19.21
CA LYS A 65 -23.42 -5.09 19.17
C LYS A 65 -23.65 -4.43 17.81
N LEU A 66 -23.75 -5.20 16.72
CA LEU A 66 -24.44 -4.74 15.50
C LEU A 66 -25.17 -5.88 14.77
N VAL A 67 -25.75 -6.80 15.52
CA VAL A 67 -26.80 -7.68 15.00
C VAL A 67 -27.97 -7.53 15.97
N LYS A 68 -29.08 -6.99 15.44
CA LYS A 68 -30.43 -6.92 16.04
C LYS A 68 -30.75 -5.71 16.92
N SER A 69 -31.41 -4.71 16.32
CA SER A 69 -32.80 -4.31 16.64
C SER A 69 -33.06 -2.86 16.21
N ASP A 70 -34.04 -2.69 15.31
CA ASP A 70 -35.10 -1.66 15.29
C ASP A 70 -35.48 -1.38 13.82
N SER A 71 -36.35 -2.20 13.24
CA SER A 71 -37.81 -2.08 13.30
C SER A 71 -38.37 -0.98 12.40
N ASN A 72 -38.92 -1.43 11.27
CA ASN A 72 -40.29 -1.13 10.85
C ASN A 72 -40.60 0.29 10.35
N LYS A 73 -40.77 0.45 9.02
CA LYS A 73 -42.04 0.93 8.44
C LYS A 73 -42.14 0.75 6.93
N GLU A 74 -43.38 0.46 6.55
CA GLU A 74 -43.92 0.00 5.28
C GLU A 74 -43.71 0.91 4.06
N HIS A 75 -43.79 0.24 2.90
CA HIS A 75 -44.06 0.78 1.56
C HIS A 75 -45.42 1.53 1.50
N PRO A 76 -45.56 2.46 0.53
CA PRO A 76 -46.17 2.07 -0.75
C PRO A 76 -45.23 2.20 -1.96
#